data_AF-A0A838RVH4-F1
#
_entry.id   AF-A0A838RVH4-F1
#
_cell.length_a   1.000
_cell.length_b   1.000
_cell.length_c   1.000
_cell.angle_alpha   90.00
_cell.angle_beta   90.00
_cell.angle_gamma   90.00
#
_symmetry.space_group_name_H-M   'P 1'
#
loop_
_entity.id
_entity.type
_entity.pdbx_description
1 polymer ?
#
loop_
_entity_poly.entity_id
_entity_poly.type
_entity_poly.pdbx_seq_one_letter_code
_entity_poly.pdbx_strand_id
1 'polypeptide(L)'
;MKKESPFAFFTPYELYLKFLAEYFRDYLGGRTRLNSENLPQNFKKLSYQEDAVFTAQQMLKSYGGVFISDVVGLGKTYISALLALQLDGRCLIIAPPSLLDENSPGYWPRVFRDFCIPGHKCVSIGKLEEVIDQGVEFYKYVFIDESHRFKSDSTQRYEHLTRICQGKGVILVSATPYNNTLDDVYSQLKLFQPPRNSTIPGLRNLEAFFDRLRNRLKGLHRLDAAALALASGR
;
A
#
# COMPACT_ATOMS: atom_id res chain seq x y z
N MET A 1 -11.37 27.72 52.83
CA MET A 1 -10.29 27.55 51.83
C MET A 1 -10.56 26.30 51.02
N LYS A 2 -11.06 26.44 49.78
CA LYS A 2 -11.16 25.30 48.85
C LYS A 2 -9.74 25.03 48.33
N LYS A 3 -9.20 23.84 48.60
CA LYS A 3 -7.97 23.36 47.96
C LYS A 3 -8.29 23.04 46.51
N GLU A 4 -8.01 23.97 45.60
CA GLU A 4 -8.00 23.67 44.18
C GLU A 4 -6.76 22.85 43.86
N SER A 5 -6.96 21.74 43.14
CA SER A 5 -5.91 20.90 42.60
C SER A 5 -5.04 21.71 41.62
N PRO A 6 -3.71 21.62 41.68
CA PRO A 6 -2.80 22.37 40.79
C PRO A 6 -2.79 21.88 39.33
N PHE A 7 -3.60 20.88 39.01
CA PHE A 7 -3.73 20.34 37.66
C PHE A 7 -4.88 21.03 36.93
N ALA A 8 -4.61 21.55 35.72
CA ALA A 8 -5.61 22.13 34.85
C ALA A 8 -6.80 21.15 34.67
N PHE A 9 -8.01 21.58 35.01
CA PHE A 9 -9.23 20.83 34.78
C PHE A 9 -9.56 20.89 33.28
N PHE A 10 -9.23 19.83 32.55
CA PHE A 10 -9.70 19.64 31.19
C PHE A 10 -11.07 18.95 31.21
N THR A 11 -12.03 19.49 30.48
CA THR A 11 -13.28 18.78 30.18
C THR A 11 -12.98 17.53 29.34
N PRO A 12 -13.82 16.48 29.36
CA PRO A 12 -13.67 15.33 28.47
C PRO A 12 -13.59 15.71 26.99
N TYR A 13 -14.28 16.79 26.59
CA TYR A 13 -14.22 17.35 25.25
C TYR A 13 -12.85 17.95 24.92
N GLU A 14 -12.28 18.76 25.81
CA GLU A 14 -10.93 19.32 25.62
C GLU A 14 -9.85 18.24 25.63
N LEU A 15 -10.02 17.20 26.47
CA LEU A 15 -9.14 16.04 26.48
C LEU A 15 -9.21 15.27 25.15
N TYR A 16 -10.42 15.10 24.61
CA TYR A 16 -10.65 14.49 23.30
C TYR A 16 -10.03 15.31 22.17
N LEU A 17 -10.22 16.64 22.16
CA LEU A 17 -9.58 17.52 21.18
C LEU A 17 -8.05 17.49 21.29
N LYS A 18 -7.50 17.47 22.50
CA LYS A 18 -6.05 17.34 22.71
C LYS A 18 -5.53 15.98 22.24
N PHE A 19 -6.27 14.91 22.48
CA PHE A 19 -5.94 13.58 21.95
C PHE A 19 -5.93 13.59 20.42
N LEU A 20 -6.96 14.14 19.78
CA LEU A 20 -7.00 14.28 18.32
C LEU A 20 -5.83 15.13 17.81
N ALA A 21 -5.57 16.28 18.43
CA ALA A 21 -4.50 17.17 18.04
C ALA A 21 -3.11 16.52 18.19
N GLU A 22 -2.89 15.71 19.22
CA GLU A 22 -1.67 14.95 19.43
C GLU A 22 -1.54 13.79 18.43
N TYR A 23 -2.61 13.00 18.30
CA TYR A 23 -2.68 11.83 17.43
C TYR A 23 -2.49 12.20 15.96
N PHE A 24 -3.07 13.32 15.53
CA PHE A 24 -2.95 13.84 14.18
C PHE A 24 -1.87 14.92 14.04
N ARG A 25 -1.02 15.17 15.05
CA ARG A 25 -0.01 16.23 14.97
C ARG A 25 0.89 16.06 13.77
N ASP A 26 1.41 14.84 13.58
CA ASP A 26 2.29 14.52 12.45
C ASP A 26 1.53 14.58 11.11
N TYR A 27 0.23 14.25 11.15
CA TYR A 27 -0.67 14.33 9.98
C TYR A 27 -0.95 15.78 9.56
N LEU A 28 -1.04 16.71 10.51
CA LEU A 28 -1.37 18.12 10.29
C LEU A 28 -0.12 18.98 10.05
N GLY A 29 0.98 18.73 10.75
CA GLY A 29 2.21 19.54 10.71
C GLY A 29 3.21 19.13 9.63
N GLY A 30 3.19 17.87 9.18
CA GLY A 30 4.18 17.30 8.27
C GLY A 30 3.85 17.37 6.78
N ARG A 31 2.84 18.15 6.37
CA ARG A 31 2.46 18.27 4.95
C ARG A 31 3.57 18.97 4.17
N THR A 32 4.57 18.21 3.73
CA THR A 32 5.49 18.66 2.69
C THR A 32 4.66 18.85 1.43
N ARG A 33 4.29 20.10 1.15
CA ARG A 33 3.61 20.43 -0.11
C ARG A 33 4.57 20.04 -1.22
N LEU A 34 4.09 19.20 -2.14
CA LEU A 34 4.88 18.82 -3.32
C LEU A 34 5.30 20.11 -4.04
N ASN A 35 6.61 20.34 -4.12
CA ASN A 35 7.17 21.51 -4.81
C ASN A 35 6.74 21.46 -6.27
N SER A 36 6.02 22.49 -6.73
CA SER A 36 5.48 22.57 -8.09
C SER A 36 6.55 22.63 -9.17
N GLU A 37 7.79 23.00 -8.81
CA GLU A 37 8.92 23.13 -9.74
C GLU A 37 9.40 21.78 -10.30
N ASN A 38 9.16 20.67 -9.59
CA ASN A 38 9.58 19.33 -10.01
C ASN A 38 8.50 18.56 -10.79
N LEU A 39 7.38 19.20 -11.11
CA LEU A 39 6.26 18.57 -11.81
C LEU A 39 6.34 18.82 -13.33
N PRO A 40 5.88 17.87 -14.17
CA PRO A 40 5.86 18.06 -15.62
C PRO A 40 5.07 19.31 -16.04
N GLN A 41 5.49 19.95 -17.14
CA GLN A 41 5.06 21.29 -17.57
C GLN A 41 3.55 21.46 -17.89
N ASN A 42 2.72 20.42 -17.79
CA ASN A 42 1.26 20.47 -17.96
C ASN A 42 0.51 19.56 -16.96
N PHE A 43 1.17 19.16 -15.86
CA PHE A 43 0.56 18.28 -14.88
C PHE A 43 -0.47 19.02 -14.01
N LYS A 44 -1.76 18.69 -14.19
CA LYS A 44 -2.83 19.23 -13.34
C LYS A 44 -2.84 18.50 -11.99
N LYS A 45 -2.29 19.14 -10.98
CA LYS A 45 -2.31 18.66 -9.59
C LYS A 45 -3.74 18.69 -9.04
N LEU A 46 -4.21 17.56 -8.52
CA LEU A 46 -5.52 17.45 -7.86
C LEU A 46 -5.31 17.34 -6.35
N SER A 47 -6.15 18.00 -5.55
CA SER A 47 -5.98 18.08 -4.08
C SER A 47 -5.95 16.70 -3.42
N TYR A 48 -6.82 15.77 -3.84
CA TYR A 48 -6.85 14.42 -3.28
C TYR A 48 -5.55 13.63 -3.51
N GLN A 49 -4.78 13.95 -4.56
CA GLN A 49 -3.51 13.28 -4.84
C GLN A 49 -2.45 13.64 -3.80
N GLU A 50 -2.48 14.87 -3.28
CA GLU A 50 -1.57 15.29 -2.20
C GLU A 50 -1.87 14.53 -0.91
N ASP A 51 -3.15 14.47 -0.51
CA ASP A 51 -3.57 13.77 0.70
C ASP A 51 -3.28 12.26 0.59
N ALA A 52 -3.48 11.67 -0.60
CA ALA A 52 -3.15 10.27 -0.88
C ALA A 52 -1.65 10.00 -0.77
N VAL A 53 -0.80 10.83 -1.39
CA VAL A 53 0.66 10.70 -1.33
C VAL A 53 1.17 10.85 0.10
N PHE A 54 0.67 11.84 0.83
CA PHE A 54 1.05 12.08 2.21
C PHE A 54 0.71 10.86 3.09
N THR A 55 -0.54 10.38 3.00
CA THR A 55 -0.99 9.19 3.74
C THR A 55 -0.14 7.97 3.38
N ALA A 56 0.16 7.79 2.09
CA ALA A 56 0.96 6.66 1.64
C ALA A 56 2.40 6.72 2.17
N GLN A 57 3.00 7.90 2.23
CA GLN A 57 4.33 8.10 2.80
C GLN A 57 4.35 7.74 4.30
N GLN A 58 3.33 8.11 5.07
CA GLN A 58 3.25 7.76 6.49
C GLN A 58 3.08 6.26 6.72
N MET A 59 2.21 5.61 5.92
CA MET A 59 2.04 4.16 5.98
C MET A 59 3.33 3.42 5.62
N LEU A 60 4.02 3.86 4.56
CA LEU A 60 5.29 3.29 4.14
C LEU A 60 6.37 3.41 5.22
N LYS A 61 6.47 4.57 5.88
CA LYS A 61 7.39 4.80 7.01
C LYS A 61 7.07 3.94 8.24
N SER A 62 5.79 3.81 8.57
CA SER A 62 5.34 3.11 9.78
C SER A 62 5.31 1.58 9.63
N TYR A 63 4.97 1.11 8.44
CA TYR A 63 4.61 -0.28 8.19
C TYR A 63 5.46 -0.95 7.10
N GLY A 64 6.38 -0.23 6.46
CA GLY A 64 7.20 -0.81 5.38
C GLY A 64 6.44 -1.06 4.08
N GLY A 65 5.13 -0.78 4.03
CA GLY A 65 4.36 -0.90 2.79
C GLY A 65 3.01 -0.21 2.83
N VAL A 66 2.41 -0.05 1.65
CA VAL A 66 1.14 0.65 1.45
C VAL A 66 0.39 0.14 0.23
N PHE A 67 -0.94 0.21 0.28
CA PHE A 67 -1.83 -0.02 -0.86
C PHE A 67 -2.34 1.31 -1.45
N ILE A 68 -2.16 1.49 -2.76
CA ILE A 68 -2.77 2.59 -3.53
C ILE A 68 -3.98 2.01 -4.27
N SER A 69 -5.14 2.06 -3.61
CA SER A 69 -6.37 1.35 -4.00
C SER A 69 -7.51 2.24 -4.49
N ASP A 70 -7.22 3.46 -4.93
CA ASP A 70 -8.20 4.41 -5.47
C ASP A 70 -9.06 3.87 -6.64
N VAL A 71 -10.20 4.48 -6.94
CA VAL A 71 -11.04 4.11 -8.09
C VAL A 71 -10.24 4.10 -9.42
N VAL A 72 -10.62 3.22 -10.36
CA VAL A 72 -10.07 3.19 -11.72
C VAL A 72 -10.17 4.58 -12.37
N GLY A 73 -9.10 5.01 -13.05
CA GLY A 73 -9.06 6.30 -13.73
C GLY A 73 -8.61 7.48 -12.87
N LEU A 74 -8.34 7.30 -11.57
CA LEU A 74 -7.84 8.37 -10.68
C LEU A 74 -6.32 8.62 -10.79
N GLY A 75 -5.66 8.03 -11.78
CA GLY A 75 -4.25 8.31 -12.06
C GLY A 75 -3.28 7.70 -11.04
N LYS A 76 -3.49 6.44 -10.63
CA LYS A 76 -2.61 5.73 -9.68
C LYS A 76 -1.14 5.73 -10.06
N THR A 77 -0.83 5.63 -11.35
CA THR A 77 0.54 5.75 -11.87
C THR A 77 1.13 7.13 -11.53
N TYR A 78 0.33 8.19 -11.67
CA TYR A 78 0.73 9.55 -11.30
C TYR A 78 0.84 9.72 -9.78
N ILE A 79 -0.08 9.17 -8.99
CA ILE A 79 0.03 9.15 -7.51
C ILE A 79 1.32 8.43 -7.08
N SER A 80 1.65 7.32 -7.75
CA SER A 80 2.87 6.55 -7.50
C SER A 80 4.13 7.34 -7.86
N ALA A 81 4.11 8.08 -8.97
CA ALA A 81 5.20 8.97 -9.36
C ALA A 81 5.37 10.15 -8.38
N LEU A 82 4.27 10.77 -7.96
CA LEU A 82 4.28 11.82 -6.93
C LEU A 82 4.81 11.30 -5.60
N LEU A 83 4.46 10.07 -5.21
CA LEU A 83 5.02 9.41 -4.02
C LEU A 83 6.52 9.17 -4.19
N ALA A 84 6.96 8.61 -5.33
CA ALA A 84 8.37 8.36 -5.61
C ALA A 84 9.23 9.64 -5.57
N LEU A 85 8.71 10.78 -6.01
CA LEU A 85 9.37 12.09 -5.87
C LEU A 85 9.68 12.48 -4.41
N GLN A 86 8.94 11.93 -3.45
CA GLN A 86 9.11 12.20 -2.02
C GLN A 86 9.95 11.14 -1.30
N LEU A 87 10.50 10.17 -2.04
CA LEU A 87 11.22 9.03 -1.49
C LEU A 87 12.70 9.09 -1.87
N ASP A 88 13.57 9.11 -0.87
CA ASP A 88 15.02 9.04 -1.07
C ASP A 88 15.46 7.59 -1.30
N GLY A 89 15.74 7.25 -2.56
CA GLY A 89 16.29 5.95 -2.97
C GLY A 89 15.82 5.51 -4.37
N ARG A 90 16.48 4.49 -4.93
CA ARG A 90 16.08 3.94 -6.24
C ARG A 90 14.78 3.14 -6.11
N CYS A 91 13.98 3.23 -7.17
CA CYS A 91 12.68 2.59 -7.28
C CYS A 91 12.70 1.47 -8.35
N LEU A 92 12.21 0.29 -7.99
CA LEU A 92 11.89 -0.75 -8.94
C LEU A 92 10.38 -0.74 -9.20
N ILE A 93 9.97 -0.79 -10.46
CA ILE A 93 8.58 -0.83 -10.87
C ILE A 93 8.33 -2.16 -11.56
N ILE A 94 7.41 -2.95 -11.02
CA ILE A 94 6.97 -4.23 -11.57
C ILE A 94 5.56 -4.02 -12.11
N ALA A 95 5.37 -4.15 -13.42
CA ALA A 95 4.09 -3.91 -14.07
C ALA A 95 3.80 -4.91 -15.21
N PRO A 96 2.53 -5.03 -15.65
CA PRO A 96 2.19 -5.79 -16.87
C PRO A 96 2.95 -5.27 -18.11
N PRO A 97 3.36 -6.15 -19.05
CA PRO A 97 4.05 -5.72 -20.28
C PRO A 97 3.32 -4.63 -21.07
N SER A 98 1.99 -4.65 -21.04
CA SER A 98 1.13 -3.67 -21.70
C SER A 98 1.23 -2.26 -21.11
N LEU A 99 1.88 -2.06 -19.96
CA LEU A 99 2.06 -0.76 -19.31
C LEU A 99 3.54 -0.33 -19.27
N LEU A 100 4.40 -0.99 -20.05
CA LEU A 100 5.85 -0.79 -20.07
C LEU A 100 6.39 -0.22 -21.39
N ASP A 101 5.51 0.22 -22.29
CA ASP A 101 5.94 1.01 -23.45
C ASP A 101 6.42 2.41 -23.01
N GLU A 102 7.64 2.76 -23.39
CA GLU A 102 8.31 4.02 -23.03
C GLU A 102 7.78 5.25 -23.77
N ASN A 103 7.06 5.03 -24.87
CA ASN A 103 6.54 6.09 -25.72
C ASN A 103 5.08 6.44 -25.37
N SER A 104 4.36 5.51 -24.74
CA SER A 104 2.95 5.67 -24.40
C SER A 104 2.74 6.60 -23.19
N PRO A 105 1.93 7.67 -23.33
CA PRO A 105 1.56 8.54 -22.22
C PRO A 105 0.84 7.78 -21.11
N GLY A 106 1.16 8.08 -19.85
CA GLY A 106 0.52 7.44 -18.69
C GLY A 106 1.07 6.07 -18.32
N TYR A 107 2.01 5.51 -19.10
CA TYR A 107 2.67 4.24 -18.80
C TYR A 107 3.86 4.46 -17.88
N TRP A 108 4.23 3.43 -17.12
CA TRP A 108 5.19 3.54 -16.03
C TRP A 108 6.54 4.18 -16.44
N PRO A 109 7.22 3.74 -17.51
CA PRO A 109 8.51 4.32 -17.86
C PRO A 109 8.38 5.77 -18.32
N ARG A 110 7.32 6.08 -19.08
CA ARG A 110 7.06 7.44 -19.56
C ARG A 110 6.78 8.39 -18.41
N VAL A 111 5.86 8.02 -17.50
CA VAL A 111 5.51 8.83 -16.34
C VAL A 111 6.72 9.03 -15.43
N PHE A 112 7.47 7.98 -15.11
CA PHE A 112 8.61 8.12 -14.20
C PHE A 112 9.74 8.98 -14.78
N ARG A 113 9.93 8.93 -16.11
CA ARG A 113 10.83 9.83 -16.83
C ARG A 113 10.33 11.27 -16.85
N ASP A 114 9.06 11.49 -17.17
CA ASP A 114 8.47 12.83 -17.25
C ASP A 114 8.50 13.54 -15.88
N PHE A 115 8.42 12.76 -14.79
CA PHE A 115 8.57 13.22 -13.40
C PHE A 115 10.04 13.25 -12.93
N CYS A 116 11.01 12.99 -13.80
CA CYS A 116 12.45 13.00 -13.50
C CYS A 116 12.86 12.16 -12.28
N ILE A 117 12.20 11.01 -12.06
CA ILE A 117 12.47 10.16 -10.90
C ILE A 117 13.85 9.52 -11.08
N PRO A 118 14.82 9.73 -10.18
CA PRO A 118 16.19 9.26 -10.39
C PRO A 118 16.31 7.75 -10.17
N GLY A 119 17.11 7.09 -11.02
CA GLY A 119 17.53 5.70 -10.83
C GLY A 119 16.39 4.67 -10.78
N HIS A 120 15.26 4.96 -11.42
CA HIS A 120 14.14 4.03 -11.51
C HIS A 120 14.38 2.97 -12.58
N LYS A 121 13.81 1.78 -12.40
CA LYS A 121 13.76 0.72 -13.43
C LYS A 121 12.38 0.13 -13.51
N CYS A 122 11.86 -0.01 -14.72
CA CYS A 122 10.59 -0.69 -14.97
C CYS A 122 10.86 -2.09 -15.55
N VAL A 123 10.20 -3.11 -14.99
CA VAL A 123 10.35 -4.50 -15.37
C VAL A 123 9.00 -5.19 -15.45
N SER A 124 8.90 -6.17 -16.35
CA SER A 124 7.69 -6.98 -16.44
C SER A 124 7.71 -8.09 -15.40
N ILE A 125 6.52 -8.56 -15.03
CA ILE A 125 6.32 -9.70 -14.12
C ILE A 125 7.03 -10.98 -14.61
N GLY A 126 7.27 -11.10 -15.92
CA GLY A 126 7.98 -12.26 -16.49
C GLY A 126 9.50 -12.23 -16.29
N LYS A 127 10.07 -11.13 -15.78
CA LYS A 127 11.52 -10.89 -15.69
C LYS A 127 12.03 -10.75 -14.25
N LEU A 128 11.30 -11.28 -13.27
CA LEU A 128 11.67 -11.15 -11.86
C LEU A 128 12.99 -11.87 -11.54
N GLU A 129 13.24 -13.01 -12.18
CA GLU A 129 14.49 -13.77 -12.03
C GLU A 129 15.70 -12.96 -12.51
N GLU A 130 15.63 -12.37 -13.71
CA GLU A 130 16.67 -11.47 -14.25
C GLU A 130 16.99 -10.31 -13.30
N VAL A 131 15.97 -9.77 -12.61
CA VAL A 131 16.15 -8.68 -11.64
C VAL A 131 16.87 -9.16 -10.39
N ILE A 132 16.58 -10.37 -9.92
CA ILE A 132 17.29 -10.97 -8.79
C ILE A 132 18.76 -11.18 -9.15
N ASP A 133 19.05 -11.70 -10.33
CA ASP A 133 20.41 -12.00 -10.80
C ASP A 133 21.25 -10.73 -10.99
N GLN A 134 20.63 -9.65 -11.47
CA GLN A 134 21.29 -8.34 -11.59
C GLN A 134 21.52 -7.66 -10.25
N GLY A 135 20.92 -8.18 -9.17
CA GLY A 135 20.92 -7.65 -7.83
C GLY A 135 19.66 -6.86 -7.51
N VAL A 136 19.21 -6.94 -6.26
CA VAL A 136 18.03 -6.20 -5.78
C VAL A 136 18.38 -5.15 -4.72
N GLU A 137 19.62 -5.18 -4.21
CA GLU A 137 20.08 -4.38 -3.08
C GLU A 137 20.13 -2.87 -3.36
N PHE A 138 20.22 -2.49 -4.63
CA PHE A 138 20.24 -1.09 -5.03
C PHE A 138 18.86 -0.42 -5.00
N TYR A 139 17.78 -1.20 -4.90
CA TYR A 139 16.43 -0.66 -4.78
C TYR A 139 16.01 -0.58 -3.33
N LYS A 140 15.51 0.59 -2.93
CA LYS A 140 14.93 0.81 -1.61
C LYS A 140 13.41 0.69 -1.62
N TYR A 141 12.79 0.94 -2.77
CA TYR A 141 11.34 0.92 -2.94
C TYR A 141 10.93 0.06 -4.13
N VAL A 142 9.84 -0.68 -3.97
CA VAL A 142 9.28 -1.56 -5.02
C VAL A 142 7.81 -1.19 -5.23
N PHE A 143 7.49 -0.72 -6.43
CA PHE A 143 6.13 -0.46 -6.88
C PHE A 143 5.64 -1.69 -7.65
N ILE A 144 4.49 -2.23 -7.27
CA ILE A 144 3.91 -3.43 -7.87
C ILE A 144 2.53 -3.08 -8.40
N ASP A 145 2.44 -2.92 -9.72
CA ASP A 145 1.18 -2.66 -10.40
C ASP A 145 0.41 -3.95 -10.67
N GLU A 146 -0.91 -3.82 -10.64
CA GLU A 146 -1.84 -4.94 -10.62
C GLU A 146 -1.41 -6.03 -9.64
N SER A 147 -1.04 -5.59 -8.42
CA SER A 147 -0.60 -6.46 -7.33
C SER A 147 -1.59 -7.58 -7.00
N HIS A 148 -2.87 -7.41 -7.37
CA HIS A 148 -3.91 -8.44 -7.26
C HIS A 148 -3.63 -9.70 -8.10
N ARG A 149 -2.69 -9.66 -9.06
CA ARG A 149 -2.28 -10.84 -9.84
C ARG A 149 -1.42 -11.81 -9.04
N PHE A 150 -0.88 -11.39 -7.89
CA PHE A 150 -0.03 -12.20 -7.01
C PHE A 150 -0.86 -12.85 -5.90
N LYS A 151 -1.80 -13.72 -6.31
CA LYS A 151 -2.81 -14.35 -5.43
C LYS A 151 -2.27 -15.50 -4.59
N SER A 152 -1.33 -16.28 -5.13
CA SER A 152 -0.88 -17.52 -4.51
C SER A 152 0.60 -17.49 -4.15
N ASP A 153 0.86 -17.64 -2.85
CA ASP A 153 2.19 -17.83 -2.24
C ASP A 153 2.91 -19.09 -2.77
N SER A 154 2.18 -20.03 -3.37
CA SER A 154 2.74 -21.28 -3.92
C SER A 154 3.40 -21.13 -5.30
N THR A 155 3.45 -19.93 -5.86
CA THR A 155 4.02 -19.72 -7.20
C THR A 155 5.47 -19.25 -7.11
N GLN A 156 6.33 -19.79 -7.98
CA GLN A 156 7.72 -19.34 -8.13
C GLN A 156 7.81 -17.80 -8.31
N ARG A 157 6.82 -17.21 -8.99
CA ARG A 157 6.69 -15.76 -9.15
C ARG A 157 6.53 -15.03 -7.84
N TYR A 158 5.72 -15.55 -6.91
CA TYR A 158 5.53 -14.96 -5.60
C TYR A 158 6.79 -15.08 -4.73
N GLU A 159 7.49 -16.21 -4.82
CA GLU A 159 8.78 -16.39 -4.14
C GLU A 159 9.82 -15.36 -4.61
N HIS A 160 9.96 -15.18 -5.92
CA HIS A 160 10.82 -14.14 -6.49
C HIS A 160 10.40 -12.74 -6.02
N LEU A 161 9.10 -12.45 -6.01
CA LEU A 161 8.59 -11.17 -5.54
C LEU A 161 8.92 -10.93 -4.07
N THR A 162 8.73 -11.94 -3.22
CA THR A 162 9.05 -11.88 -1.79
C THR A 162 10.53 -11.59 -1.57
N ARG A 163 11.42 -12.27 -2.31
CA ARG A 163 12.86 -12.02 -2.27
C ARG A 163 13.22 -10.61 -2.72
N ILE A 164 12.58 -10.10 -3.77
CA ILE A 164 12.77 -8.72 -4.23
C ILE A 164 12.34 -7.74 -3.14
N CYS A 165 11.15 -7.93 -2.56
CA CYS A 165 10.54 -7.01 -1.59
C CYS A 165 11.20 -7.01 -0.20
N GLN A 166 11.98 -8.05 0.14
CA GLN A 166 12.56 -8.19 1.47
C GLN A 166 13.40 -6.97 1.87
N GLY A 167 13.03 -6.37 3.01
CA GLY A 167 13.72 -5.20 3.58
C GLY A 167 13.48 -3.88 2.84
N LYS A 168 12.54 -3.83 1.90
CA LYS A 168 12.25 -2.65 1.06
C LYS A 168 10.90 -2.05 1.40
N GLY A 169 10.71 -0.79 1.05
CA GLY A 169 9.39 -0.17 1.08
C GLY A 169 8.54 -0.69 -0.09
N VAL A 170 7.41 -1.34 0.20
CA VAL A 170 6.55 -1.96 -0.82
C VAL A 170 5.30 -1.14 -1.09
N ILE A 171 5.10 -0.75 -2.35
CA ILE A 171 3.94 0.04 -2.78
C ILE A 171 3.11 -0.83 -3.73
N LEU A 172 1.93 -1.24 -3.26
CA LEU A 172 1.02 -2.09 -4.00
C LEU A 172 -0.03 -1.23 -4.70
N VAL A 173 -0.01 -1.23 -6.03
CA VAL A 173 -0.95 -0.47 -6.86
C VAL A 173 -1.96 -1.45 -7.42
N SER A 174 -3.25 -1.20 -7.20
CA SER A 174 -4.32 -2.04 -7.73
C SER A 174 -5.65 -1.30 -7.75
N ALA A 175 -6.41 -1.43 -8.83
CA ALA A 175 -7.69 -0.74 -9.08
C ALA A 175 -8.73 -0.88 -7.95
N THR A 176 -8.82 -2.05 -7.30
CA THR A 176 -9.65 -2.30 -6.11
C THR A 176 -9.21 -3.64 -5.50
N PRO A 177 -9.30 -3.83 -4.17
CA PRO A 177 -9.15 -5.15 -3.56
C PRO A 177 -10.49 -5.93 -3.55
N TYR A 178 -11.56 -5.43 -4.18
CA TYR A 178 -12.92 -5.99 -4.02
C TYR A 178 -13.06 -7.43 -4.52
N ASN A 179 -12.27 -7.83 -5.53
CA ASN A 179 -12.26 -9.19 -6.07
C ASN A 179 -11.07 -10.05 -5.55
N ASN A 180 -10.53 -9.67 -4.38
CA ASN A 180 -9.47 -10.43 -3.73
C ASN A 180 -10.06 -11.37 -2.68
N THR A 181 -9.57 -12.61 -2.68
CA THR A 181 -9.83 -13.53 -1.57
C THR A 181 -9.09 -13.02 -0.31
N LEU A 182 -9.48 -13.52 0.86
CA LEU A 182 -8.72 -13.23 2.08
C LEU A 182 -7.26 -13.66 1.97
N ASP A 183 -7.01 -14.77 1.29
CA ASP A 183 -5.67 -15.31 1.10
C ASP A 183 -4.84 -14.43 0.15
N ASP A 184 -5.48 -13.78 -0.83
CA ASP A 184 -4.83 -12.82 -1.73
C ASP A 184 -4.36 -11.59 -0.92
N VAL A 185 -5.23 -11.03 -0.07
CA VAL A 185 -4.89 -9.88 0.79
C VAL A 185 -3.79 -10.25 1.78
N TYR A 186 -3.89 -11.43 2.38
CA TYR A 186 -2.86 -11.93 3.29
C TYR A 186 -1.50 -12.10 2.58
N SER A 187 -1.50 -12.66 1.37
CA SER A 187 -0.30 -12.81 0.56
C SER A 187 0.33 -11.47 0.19
N GLN A 188 -0.49 -10.46 -0.11
CA GLN A 188 0.02 -9.11 -0.38
C GLN A 188 0.65 -8.46 0.87
N LEU A 189 0.02 -8.61 2.05
CA LEU A 189 0.57 -8.10 3.31
C LEU A 189 1.92 -8.73 3.65
N LYS A 190 2.08 -10.04 3.42
CA LYS A 190 3.34 -10.76 3.68
C LYS A 190 4.56 -10.22 2.92
N LEU A 191 4.36 -9.47 1.83
CA LEU A 191 5.46 -8.85 1.09
C LEU A 191 6.21 -7.79 1.91
N PHE A 192 5.58 -7.22 2.94
CA PHE A 192 6.18 -6.18 3.78
C PHE A 192 5.87 -6.32 5.28
N GLN A 193 5.05 -7.30 5.69
CA GLN A 193 4.73 -7.57 7.09
C GLN A 193 5.07 -9.00 7.49
N PRO A 194 5.90 -9.20 8.54
CA PRO A 194 6.17 -10.53 9.07
C PRO A 194 4.87 -11.19 9.59
N PRO A 195 4.55 -12.43 9.17
CA PRO A 195 3.31 -13.11 9.54
C PRO A 195 3.00 -13.18 11.05
N ARG A 196 4.02 -13.37 11.88
CA ARG A 196 3.90 -13.60 13.33
C ARG A 196 4.34 -12.42 14.20
N ASN A 197 4.90 -11.38 13.60
CA ASN A 197 5.41 -10.20 14.31
C ASN A 197 5.24 -8.94 13.45
N SER A 198 4.00 -8.64 13.09
CA SER A 198 3.66 -7.47 12.29
C SER A 198 3.80 -6.19 13.11
N THR A 199 4.05 -5.08 12.43
CA THR A 199 4.11 -3.74 13.03
C THR A 199 2.74 -3.06 13.07
N ILE A 200 1.67 -3.74 12.65
CA ILE A 200 0.31 -3.19 12.62
C ILE A 200 -0.25 -3.15 14.06
N PRO A 201 -0.71 -1.98 14.54
CA PRO A 201 -1.23 -1.83 15.90
C PRO A 201 -2.38 -2.80 16.18
N GLY A 202 -2.28 -3.54 17.28
CA GLY A 202 -3.29 -4.54 17.68
C GLY A 202 -3.28 -5.84 16.86
N LEU A 203 -2.42 -5.98 15.85
CA LEU A 203 -2.39 -7.13 14.93
C LEU A 203 -1.02 -7.80 14.80
N ARG A 204 -0.32 -8.04 15.92
CA ARG A 204 1.04 -8.64 15.91
C ARG A 204 1.11 -9.99 15.17
N ASN A 205 0.12 -10.85 15.35
CA ASN A 205 0.07 -12.16 14.66
C ASN A 205 -0.99 -12.13 13.55
N LEU A 206 -0.56 -11.83 12.33
CA LEU A 206 -1.41 -11.79 11.14
C LEU A 206 -1.88 -13.19 10.76
N GLU A 207 -1.02 -14.20 10.84
CA GLU A 207 -1.37 -15.61 10.55
C GLU A 207 -2.59 -16.04 11.37
N ALA A 208 -2.54 -15.88 12.69
CA ALA A 208 -3.63 -16.21 13.59
C ALA A 208 -4.89 -15.35 13.37
N PHE A 209 -4.73 -14.09 12.94
CA PHE A 209 -5.85 -13.23 12.57
C PHE A 209 -6.58 -13.77 11.32
N PHE A 210 -5.84 -14.04 10.25
CA PHE A 210 -6.40 -14.55 9.00
C PHE A 210 -6.95 -15.97 9.16
N ASP A 211 -6.34 -16.83 10.00
CA ASP A 211 -6.88 -18.15 10.36
C ASP A 211 -8.25 -18.07 11.01
N ARG A 212 -8.41 -17.19 12.00
CA ARG A 212 -9.71 -16.96 12.65
C ARG A 212 -10.74 -16.46 11.66
N LEU A 213 -10.36 -15.55 10.76
CA LEU A 213 -11.25 -14.99 9.76
C LEU A 213 -11.69 -16.06 8.73
N ARG A 214 -10.76 -16.90 8.27
CA ARG A 214 -11.05 -18.06 7.40
C ARG A 214 -12.05 -19.02 8.05
N ASN A 215 -11.85 -19.35 9.33
CA ASN A 215 -12.75 -20.26 10.05
C ASN A 215 -14.16 -19.68 10.21
N ARG A 216 -14.26 -18.37 10.47
CA ARG A 216 -15.56 -17.68 10.57
C ARG A 216 -16.31 -17.69 9.23
N LEU A 217 -15.64 -17.44 8.12
CA LEU A 217 -16.25 -17.48 6.78
C LEU A 217 -16.69 -18.88 6.36
N LYS A 218 -15.88 -19.92 6.66
CA LYS A 218 -16.29 -21.31 6.43
C LYS A 218 -17.57 -21.67 7.19
N GLY A 219 -17.75 -21.13 8.40
CA GLY A 219 -18.96 -21.30 9.19
C GLY A 219 -20.19 -20.66 8.52
N LEU A 220 -20.05 -19.46 7.98
CA LEU A 220 -21.14 -18.73 7.29
C LEU A 220 -21.58 -19.44 6.00
N HIS A 221 -20.64 -19.86 5.16
CA HIS A 221 -20.96 -20.62 3.93
C HIS A 221 -21.69 -21.94 4.21
N ARG A 222 -21.39 -22.61 5.33
CA ARG A 222 -22.10 -23.83 5.74
C ARG A 222 -23.54 -23.53 6.16
N LEU A 223 -23.78 -22.40 6.83
CA LEU A 223 -25.13 -21.97 7.22
C LEU A 223 -25.95 -21.59 5.99
N ASP A 224 -25.36 -20.86 5.05
CA ASP A 224 -26.04 -20.49 3.79
C ASP A 224 -26.35 -21.71 2.92
N ALA A 225 -25.41 -22.65 2.81
CA ALA A 225 -25.62 -23.91 2.09
C ALA A 225 -26.68 -24.80 2.75
N ALA A 226 -26.72 -24.84 4.09
CA ALA A 226 -27.76 -25.55 4.82
C ALA A 226 -29.13 -24.88 4.66
N ALA A 227 -29.20 -23.54 4.67
CA ALA A 227 -30.42 -22.78 4.43
C ALA A 227 -30.93 -22.96 2.98
N LEU A 228 -30.04 -22.97 1.99
CA LEU A 228 -30.36 -23.25 0.59
C LEU A 228 -30.84 -24.69 0.38
N ALA A 229 -30.21 -25.68 1.03
CA ALA A 229 -30.64 -27.08 0.98
C ALA A 229 -32.02 -27.29 1.61
N LEU A 230 -32.33 -26.60 2.72
CA LEU A 230 -33.66 -26.62 3.33
C LEU A 230 -34.73 -25.91 2.48
N ALA A 231 -34.35 -24.89 1.70
CA ALA A 231 -35.26 -24.15 0.83
C ALA A 231 -35.55 -24.86 -0.52
N SER A 232 -34.65 -25.72 -0.98
CA SER A 232 -34.76 -26.46 -2.26
C SER A 232 -35.36 -27.86 -2.12
N GLY A 233 -35.64 -28.31 -0.90
CA GLY A 233 -36.29 -29.60 -0.59
C GLY A 233 -37.81 -29.53 -0.41
N ARG A 234 -38.52 -28.60 -1.07
CA ARG A 234 -39.98 -28.52 -1.11
C ARG A 234 -40.51 -28.53 -2.54
#